data_AF-A0A958D914-F1
#
_entry.id   AF-A0A958D914-F1
#
_cell.length_a   1.000
_cell.length_b   1.000
_cell.length_c   1.000
_cell.angle_alpha   90.00
_cell.angle_beta   90.00
_cell.angle_gamma   90.00
#
_symmetry.space_group_name_H-M   'P 1'
#
loop_
_entity.id
_entity.type
_entity.pdbx_description
1 polymer ?
#
loop_
_entity_poly.entity_id
_entity_poly.type
_entity_poly.pdbx_seq_one_letter_code
_entity_poly.pdbx_strand_id
1 'polypeptide(L)'
;MLKQANPDVEARLIYRALFGGTIPDILARRYRQAAHQLDRTAEASELAAVAHLIDQNADLEAAELAGRLTGRLSLLTRKFAAMTYLAETLPDHQRYFVAHRSSLVAGVMVLGWNGLLTAVKLAHGLWLLRSVRRG
;
A
#
# COMPACT_ATOMS: atom_id res chain seq x y z
N MET A 1 8.94 17.65 -16.95
CA MET A 1 8.87 17.63 -15.47
C MET A 1 7.94 16.49 -15.09
N LEU A 2 8.45 15.41 -14.51
CA LEU A 2 7.59 14.30 -14.06
C LEU A 2 6.73 14.80 -12.91
N LYS A 3 5.41 14.67 -13.04
CA LYS A 3 4.45 15.13 -12.03
C LYS A 3 4.52 14.17 -10.85
N GLN A 4 5.02 14.65 -9.71
CA GLN A 4 4.95 13.88 -8.46
C GLN A 4 3.48 13.80 -8.00
N ALA A 5 3.06 12.63 -7.51
CA ALA A 5 1.74 12.48 -6.91
C ALA A 5 1.60 13.43 -5.72
N ASN A 6 0.39 13.98 -5.53
CA ASN A 6 0.12 14.78 -4.34
C ASN A 6 0.28 13.88 -3.10
N PRO A 7 1.24 14.18 -2.20
CA PRO A 7 1.61 13.26 -1.13
C PRO A 7 0.49 13.12 -0.07
N ASP A 8 -0.42 14.08 0.03
CA ASP A 8 -1.61 13.96 0.89
C ASP A 8 -2.65 12.98 0.29
N VAL A 9 -2.78 12.95 -1.04
CA VAL A 9 -3.63 11.96 -1.73
C VAL A 9 -3.03 10.57 -1.57
N GLU A 10 -1.72 10.44 -1.83
CA GLU A 10 -0.99 9.19 -1.68
C GLU A 10 -1.15 8.60 -0.27
N ALA A 11 -0.91 9.41 0.76
CA ALA A 11 -1.04 8.99 2.16
C ALA A 11 -2.42 8.42 2.45
N ARG A 12 -3.48 9.11 1.99
CA ARG A 12 -4.86 8.66 2.17
C ARG A 12 -5.15 7.34 1.47
N LEU A 13 -4.70 7.19 0.22
CA LEU A 13 -4.95 5.99 -0.57
C LEU A 13 -4.23 4.77 0.03
N ILE A 14 -2.96 4.91 0.42
CA ILE A 14 -2.19 3.82 1.04
C ILE A 14 -2.76 3.46 2.41
N TYR A 15 -3.11 4.45 3.23
CA TYR A 15 -3.71 4.19 4.54
C TYR A 15 -5.06 3.47 4.39
N ARG A 16 -5.90 3.92 3.46
CA ARG A 16 -7.20 3.28 3.19
C ARG A 16 -7.03 1.85 2.69
N ALA A 17 -6.02 1.58 1.86
CA ALA A 17 -5.68 0.25 1.40
C ALA A 17 -5.28 -0.68 2.56
N LEU A 18 -4.49 -0.19 3.53
CA LEU A 18 -3.99 -0.99 4.65
C LEU A 18 -5.01 -1.19 5.79
N PHE A 19 -5.62 -0.10 6.26
CA PHE A 19 -6.38 -0.08 7.50
C PHE A 19 -7.87 0.24 7.30
N GLY A 20 -8.24 0.71 6.11
CA GLY A 20 -9.55 1.29 5.85
C GLY A 20 -9.73 2.67 6.49
N GLY A 21 -10.81 3.36 6.13
CA GLY A 21 -11.20 4.63 6.76
C GLY A 21 -10.32 5.84 6.40
N THR A 22 -10.34 6.84 7.28
CA THR A 22 -9.63 8.12 7.12
C THR A 22 -8.32 8.11 7.89
N ILE A 23 -7.24 8.56 7.26
CA ILE A 23 -5.93 8.69 7.90
C ILE A 23 -5.94 9.78 8.99
N PRO A 24 -5.41 9.50 10.20
CA PRO A 24 -5.17 10.53 11.21
C PRO A 24 -4.15 11.59 10.75
N ASP A 25 -4.38 12.85 11.06
CA ASP A 25 -3.52 13.97 10.61
C ASP A 25 -2.05 13.81 11.00
N ILE A 26 -1.80 13.29 12.21
CA ILE A 26 -0.43 13.05 12.67
C ILE A 26 0.28 12.02 11.79
N LEU A 27 -0.41 10.95 11.39
CA LEU A 27 0.10 9.94 10.48
C LEU A 27 0.34 10.52 9.09
N ALA A 28 -0.61 11.29 8.55
CA ALA A 28 -0.45 11.94 7.25
C ALA A 28 0.80 12.85 7.22
N ARG A 29 1.03 13.64 8.27
CA ARG A 29 2.24 14.47 8.39
C ARG A 29 3.53 13.65 8.43
N ARG A 30 3.57 12.60 9.26
CA ARG A 30 4.76 11.73 9.38
C ARG A 30 5.04 10.95 8.10
N TYR A 31 3.98 10.46 7.47
CA TYR A 31 4.08 9.77 6.19
C TYR A 31 4.66 10.69 5.13
N ARG A 32 4.19 11.94 4.99
CA ARG A 32 4.77 12.89 4.02
C ARG A 32 6.29 13.07 4.16
N GLN A 33 6.77 13.15 5.40
CA GLN A 33 8.21 13.27 5.68
C GLN A 33 8.96 12.00 5.22
N ALA A 34 8.44 10.82 5.54
CA ALA A 34 9.01 9.55 5.11
C ALA A 34 8.96 9.40 3.58
N ALA A 35 7.82 9.64 2.95
CA ALA A 35 7.63 9.56 1.50
C ALA A 35 8.61 10.46 0.76
N HIS A 36 8.78 11.71 1.22
CA HIS A 36 9.77 12.62 0.62
C HIS A 36 11.20 12.08 0.70
N GLN A 37 11.58 11.40 1.79
CA GLN A 37 12.90 10.76 1.89
C GLN A 37 13.02 9.55 0.96
N LEU A 38 11.95 8.75 0.83
CA LEU A 38 11.92 7.60 -0.07
C LEU A 38 12.01 8.04 -1.54
N ASP A 39 11.31 9.11 -1.90
CA ASP A 39 11.26 9.63 -3.27
C ASP A 39 12.62 10.18 -3.73
N ARG A 40 13.41 10.74 -2.81
CA ARG A 40 14.77 11.25 -3.11
C ARG A 40 15.77 10.16 -3.51
N THR A 41 15.53 8.93 -3.09
CA THR A 41 16.40 7.78 -3.38
C THR A 41 15.82 6.84 -4.43
N ALA A 42 14.66 7.18 -4.99
CA ALA A 42 13.99 6.39 -6.00
C ALA A 42 14.43 6.78 -7.41
N GLU A 43 14.38 5.83 -8.33
CA GLU A 43 14.57 6.13 -9.75
C GLU A 43 13.38 6.93 -10.31
N ALA A 44 13.62 7.76 -11.32
CA ALA A 44 12.58 8.54 -11.98
C ALA A 44 11.47 7.67 -12.58
N SER A 45 11.82 6.48 -13.06
CA SER A 45 10.90 5.45 -13.58
C SER A 45 9.94 4.94 -12.51
N GLU A 46 10.42 4.72 -11.28
CA GLU A 46 9.60 4.28 -10.15
C GLU A 46 8.64 5.39 -9.69
N LEU A 47 9.13 6.63 -9.62
CA LEU A 47 8.30 7.78 -9.29
C LEU A 47 7.16 7.95 -10.30
N ALA A 48 7.46 7.83 -11.59
CA ALA A 48 6.46 7.90 -12.67
C ALA A 48 5.43 6.77 -12.55
N ALA A 49 5.88 5.54 -12.29
CA ALA A 49 5.00 4.38 -12.12
C ALA A 49 4.04 4.55 -10.94
N VAL A 50 4.53 5.01 -9.78
CA VAL A 50 3.70 5.26 -8.59
C VAL A 50 2.72 6.40 -8.86
N ALA A 51 3.18 7.50 -9.45
CA ALA A 51 2.31 8.63 -9.81
C ALA A 51 1.20 8.20 -10.78
N HIS A 52 1.52 7.37 -11.78
CA HIS A 52 0.54 6.83 -12.72
C HIS A 52 -0.55 6.00 -12.03
N LEU A 53 -0.15 5.12 -11.10
CA LEU A 53 -1.11 4.30 -10.34
C LEU A 53 -2.05 5.17 -9.49
N ILE A 54 -1.51 6.23 -8.87
CA ILE A 54 -2.28 7.17 -8.05
C ILE A 54 -3.24 8.00 -8.92
N ASP A 55 -2.75 8.54 -10.04
CA ASP A 55 -3.55 9.36 -10.96
C ASP A 55 -4.70 8.55 -11.58
N GLN A 56 -4.53 7.25 -11.79
CA GLN A 56 -5.59 6.34 -12.25
C GLN A 56 -6.52 5.87 -11.13
N ASN A 57 -6.30 6.28 -9.88
CA ASN A 57 -7.01 5.76 -8.71
C ASN A 57 -7.02 4.21 -8.70
N ALA A 58 -5.89 3.61 -9.07
CA ALA A 58 -5.74 2.16 -9.15
C ALA A 58 -5.85 1.54 -7.75
N ASP A 59 -6.17 0.24 -7.71
CA ASP A 59 -6.10 -0.54 -6.48
C ASP A 59 -4.63 -0.69 -6.06
N LEU A 60 -4.19 0.20 -5.16
CA LEU A 60 -2.79 0.26 -4.71
C LEU A 60 -2.39 -0.97 -3.91
N GLU A 61 -3.32 -1.64 -3.22
CA GLU A 61 -3.03 -2.87 -2.49
C GLU A 61 -2.74 -4.01 -3.46
N ALA A 62 -3.58 -4.16 -4.48
CA ALA A 62 -3.36 -5.13 -5.55
C ALA A 62 -2.03 -4.87 -6.29
N ALA A 63 -1.75 -3.60 -6.60
CA ALA A 63 -0.51 -3.21 -7.26
C ALA A 63 0.73 -3.49 -6.39
N GLU A 64 0.66 -3.20 -5.09
CA GLU A 64 1.75 -3.47 -4.15
C GLU A 64 1.99 -4.98 -4.01
N LEU A 65 0.94 -5.78 -3.83
CA LEU A 65 1.03 -7.24 -3.71
C LEU A 65 1.70 -7.86 -4.94
N ALA A 66 1.24 -7.48 -6.14
CA ALA A 66 1.81 -7.97 -7.38
C ALA A 66 3.24 -7.44 -7.60
N GLY A 67 3.51 -6.19 -7.24
CA GLY A 67 4.85 -5.59 -7.28
C GLY A 67 5.84 -6.38 -6.42
N ARG A 68 5.47 -6.64 -5.15
CA ARG A 68 6.27 -7.41 -4.20
C ARG A 68 6.63 -8.80 -4.73
N LEU A 69 5.66 -9.53 -5.29
CA LEU A 69 5.90 -10.88 -5.82
C LEU A 69 6.74 -10.91 -7.10
N THR A 70 6.67 -9.84 -7.91
CA THR A 70 7.40 -9.75 -9.17
C THR A 70 8.73 -9.00 -9.06
N GLY A 71 9.07 -8.47 -7.88
CA GLY A 71 10.24 -7.60 -7.69
C GLY A 71 10.12 -6.25 -8.42
N ARG A 72 8.89 -5.79 -8.69
CA ARG A 72 8.59 -4.51 -9.35
C ARG A 72 7.95 -3.53 -8.36
N LEU A 73 7.93 -2.24 -8.69
CA LEU A 73 7.35 -1.19 -7.85
C LEU A 73 7.95 -1.15 -6.43
N SER A 74 9.28 -1.27 -6.33
CA SER A 74 9.95 -1.35 -5.03
C SER A 74 9.69 -0.12 -4.16
N LEU A 75 9.58 1.05 -4.80
CA LEU A 75 9.16 2.29 -4.14
C LEU A 75 7.77 2.17 -3.49
N LEU A 76 6.78 1.59 -4.18
CA LEU A 76 5.42 1.43 -3.65
C LEU A 76 5.43 0.53 -2.41
N THR A 77 6.13 -0.60 -2.48
CA THR A 77 6.30 -1.52 -1.34
C THR A 77 6.98 -0.83 -0.15
N ARG A 78 8.04 -0.04 -0.39
CA ARG A 78 8.71 0.75 0.66
C ARG A 78 7.76 1.78 1.29
N LYS A 79 6.92 2.44 0.50
CA LYS A 79 5.91 3.40 0.97
C LYS A 79 4.82 2.72 1.81
N PHE A 80 4.34 1.56 1.38
CA PHE A 80 3.42 0.74 2.19
C PHE A 80 4.06 0.34 3.53
N ALA A 81 5.30 -0.15 3.51
CA ALA A 81 6.03 -0.50 4.73
C ALA A 81 6.19 0.70 5.67
N ALA A 82 6.56 1.87 5.14
CA ALA A 82 6.67 3.09 5.93
C ALA A 82 5.34 3.48 6.59
N MET A 83 4.22 3.38 5.88
CA MET A 83 2.89 3.63 6.46
C MET A 83 2.58 2.63 7.58
N THR A 84 2.84 1.35 7.38
CA THR A 84 2.63 0.30 8.40
C THR A 84 3.45 0.61 9.66
N TYR A 85 4.75 0.87 9.53
CA TYR A 85 5.61 1.20 10.67
C TYR A 85 5.15 2.45 11.43
N LEU A 86 4.69 3.47 10.71
CA LEU A 86 4.15 4.66 11.35
C LEU A 86 2.84 4.34 12.09
N ALA A 87 1.97 3.53 11.48
CA ALA A 87 0.67 3.18 12.06
C ALA A 87 0.78 2.28 13.31
N GLU A 88 1.81 1.44 13.40
CA GLU A 88 2.13 0.62 14.58
C GLU A 88 2.29 1.47 15.85
N THR A 89 2.68 2.74 15.73
CA THR A 89 2.86 3.64 16.88
C THR A 89 1.54 4.14 17.49
N LEU A 90 0.39 3.90 16.85
CA LEU A 90 -0.90 4.32 17.35
C LEU A 90 -1.58 3.22 18.18
N PRO A 91 -2.05 3.54 19.41
CA PRO A 91 -2.77 2.58 20.25
C PRO A 91 -3.99 1.95 19.55
N ASP A 92 -4.74 2.75 18.78
CA ASP A 92 -5.94 2.29 18.06
C ASP A 92 -5.66 1.20 17.03
N HIS A 93 -4.41 1.10 16.54
CA HIS A 93 -4.01 0.07 15.59
C HIS A 93 -3.48 -1.20 16.24
N GLN A 94 -3.31 -1.24 17.56
CA GLN A 94 -2.71 -2.38 18.25
C GLN A 94 -3.42 -3.71 17.94
N ARG A 95 -4.74 -3.67 17.72
CA ARG A 95 -5.54 -4.85 17.32
C ARG A 95 -5.16 -5.47 15.97
N TYR A 96 -4.59 -4.69 15.05
CA TYR A 96 -4.15 -5.18 13.74
C TYR A 96 -2.81 -5.90 13.84
N PHE A 97 -2.01 -5.60 14.85
CA PHE A 97 -0.65 -6.12 15.03
C PHE A 97 -0.56 -7.20 16.11
N VAL A 98 -1.47 -7.18 17.10
CA VAL A 98 -1.49 -8.13 18.22
C VAL A 98 -2.70 -9.05 18.07
N ALA A 99 -2.44 -10.31 17.76
CA ALA A 99 -3.47 -11.34 17.69
C ALA A 99 -4.11 -11.56 19.07
N HIS A 100 -5.38 -11.20 19.21
CA HIS A 100 -6.18 -11.58 20.37
C HIS A 100 -6.80 -12.96 20.12
N ARG A 101 -6.81 -13.84 21.12
CA ARG A 101 -7.23 -15.25 20.99
C ARG A 101 -8.55 -15.38 20.23
N SER A 102 -8.50 -16.02 19.06
CA SER A 102 -9.67 -16.37 18.25
C SER A 102 -9.90 -17.88 18.25
N SER A 103 -11.16 -18.32 18.13
CA SER A 103 -11.47 -19.74 17.93
C SER A 103 -10.81 -20.29 16.66
N LEU A 104 -10.32 -21.54 16.69
CA LEU A 104 -9.62 -22.17 15.57
C LEU A 104 -10.47 -22.20 14.29
N VAL A 105 -11.76 -22.53 14.41
CA VAL A 105 -12.68 -22.62 13.26
C VAL A 105 -12.88 -21.26 12.58
N ALA A 106 -13.11 -20.20 13.37
CA ALA A 106 -13.20 -18.85 12.81
C ALA A 106 -11.89 -18.43 12.13
N GLY A 107 -10.74 -18.78 12.73
CA GLY A 107 -9.43 -18.53 12.13
C GLY A 107 -9.28 -19.19 10.76
N VAL A 108 -9.64 -20.46 10.62
CA VAL A 108 -9.57 -21.19 9.34
C VAL A 108 -10.47 -20.58 8.27
N MET A 109 -11.72 -20.22 8.60
CA MET A 109 -12.62 -19.56 7.64
C MET A 109 -12.07 -18.20 7.19
N VAL A 110 -11.58 -17.39 8.13
CA VAL A 110 -10.98 -16.08 7.84
C VAL A 110 -9.76 -16.25 6.94
N LEU A 111 -8.91 -17.24 7.18
CA LEU A 111 -7.76 -17.54 6.33
C LEU A 111 -8.19 -17.96 4.91
N GLY A 112 -9.18 -18.85 4.78
CA GLY A 112 -9.69 -19.26 3.48
C GLY A 112 -10.26 -18.10 2.67
N TRP A 113 -11.09 -17.26 3.29
CA TRP A 113 -11.68 -16.09 2.65
C TRP A 113 -10.63 -15.06 2.24
N ASN A 114 -9.69 -14.72 3.14
CA ASN A 114 -8.60 -13.79 2.81
C ASN A 114 -7.65 -14.37 1.75
N GLY A 115 -7.46 -15.69 1.71
CA GLY A 115 -6.70 -16.36 0.66
C GLY A 115 -7.32 -16.17 -0.72
N LEU A 116 -8.64 -16.33 -0.83
CA LEU A 116 -9.37 -16.07 -2.08
C LEU A 116 -9.28 -14.59 -2.50
N LEU A 117 -9.50 -13.66 -1.55
CA LEU A 117 -9.37 -12.23 -1.83
C LEU A 117 -7.96 -11.87 -2.28
N THR A 118 -6.94 -12.46 -1.67
CA THR A 118 -5.54 -12.28 -2.06
C THR A 118 -5.30 -12.75 -3.49
N ALA A 119 -5.86 -13.89 -3.89
CA ALA A 119 -5.73 -14.39 -5.26
C ALA A 119 -6.39 -13.46 -6.29
N VAL A 120 -7.58 -12.93 -5.98
CA VAL A 120 -8.27 -11.94 -6.83
C VAL A 120 -7.46 -10.66 -6.96
N LYS A 121 -6.97 -10.12 -5.84
CA LYS A 121 -6.11 -8.92 -5.83
C LYS A 121 -4.83 -9.15 -6.59
N LEU A 122 -4.22 -10.33 -6.49
CA LEU A 122 -3.02 -10.66 -7.24
C LEU A 122 -3.27 -10.66 -8.75
N ALA A 123 -4.36 -11.30 -9.21
CA ALA A 123 -4.73 -11.29 -10.62
C ALA A 123 -4.95 -9.85 -11.15
N HIS A 124 -5.65 -9.03 -10.37
CA HIS A 124 -5.88 -7.61 -10.69
C HIS A 124 -4.56 -6.80 -10.72
N GLY A 125 -3.68 -7.01 -9.73
CA GLY A 125 -2.38 -6.35 -9.65
C GLY A 125 -1.46 -6.72 -10.82
N LEU A 126 -1.45 -7.98 -11.26
CA LEU A 126 -0.72 -8.43 -12.44
C LEU A 126 -1.24 -7.78 -13.74
N TRP A 127 -2.54 -7.49 -13.79
CA TRP A 127 -3.12 -6.73 -14.90
C TRP A 127 -2.70 -5.25 -14.85
N LEU A 128 -2.73 -4.60 -13.68
CA LEU A 128 -2.22 -3.23 -13.48
C LEU A 128 -0.73 -3.10 -13.83
N LEU A 129 0.10 -4.08 -13.46
CA LEU A 129 1.52 -4.09 -13.81
C LEU A 129 1.80 -4.11 -15.32
N ARG A 130 0.84 -4.54 -16.14
CA ARG A 130 0.94 -4.48 -17.61
C ARG A 130 0.65 -3.08 -18.15
N SER A 131 -0.24 -2.29 -17.53
CA SER A 131 -0.52 -0.91 -17.98
C SER A 131 0.67 0.01 -17.68
N VAL A 132 1.30 -0.14 -16.52
CA VAL A 132 2.50 0.63 -16.11
C VAL A 132 3.71 0.36 -17.02
N ARG A 133 3.79 -0.81 -17.69
CA ARG A 133 4.88 -1.10 -18.64
C ARG A 133 4.68 -0.42 -20.01
N ARG A 134 3.48 0.09 -20.32
CA ARG A 134 3.11 0.66 -21.62
C ARG A 134 3.02 2.18 -21.63
N GLY A 135 3.08 2.83 -20.46
CA GLY A 135 3.17 4.29 -20.31
C GLY A 135 4.58 4.71 -19.96
#